data_AF-A0A2A4YM66-F1
#
_entry.id   AF-A0A2A4YM66-F1
#
_cell.length_a   1.000
_cell.length_b   1.000
_cell.length_c   1.000
_cell.angle_alpha   90.00
_cell.angle_beta   90.00
_cell.angle_gamma   90.00
#
_symmetry.space_group_name_H-M   'P 1'
#
loop_
_entity.id
_entity.type
_entity.pdbx_description
1 polymer ?
#
loop_
_entity_poly.entity_id
_entity_poly.type
_entity_poly.pdbx_seq_one_letter_code
_entity_poly.pdbx_strand_id
1 'polypeptide(L)' 'MTNTLKKLLLFFLIILFTKFIIAQTTAIPDINFEIQLISKGYDNFPLNGSIPTANIIYFPML' A
#
# COMPACT_ATOMS: atom_id res chain seq x y z
N MET A 1 -22.56 28.52 1.74
CA MET A 1 -21.60 27.84 2.64
C MET A 1 -20.56 28.85 3.13
N THR A 2 -20.41 29.03 4.44
CA THR A 2 -19.45 30.00 5.02
C THR A 2 -18.00 29.53 4.84
N ASN A 3 -17.04 30.46 4.91
CA ASN A 3 -15.61 30.14 4.79
C ASN A 3 -15.14 29.14 5.85
N THR A 4 -15.74 29.15 7.04
CA THR A 4 -15.48 28.19 8.11
C THR A 4 -15.93 26.77 7.71
N LEU A 5 -17.12 26.63 7.12
CA LEU A 5 -17.64 25.34 6.68
C LEU A 5 -16.85 24.78 5.48
N LYS A 6 -16.37 25.65 4.59
CA LYS A 6 -15.44 25.28 3.49
C LYS A 6 -14.11 24.72 4.02
N LYS A 7 -13.53 25.33 5.05
CA LYS A 7 -12.28 24.85 5.66
C LYS A 7 -12.45 23.49 6.34
N LEU A 8 -13.57 23.28 7.04
CA LEU A 8 -13.88 21.99 7.66
C LEU A 8 -14.06 20.89 6.60
N LEU A 9 -14.75 21.19 5.51
CA LEU A 9 -14.90 20.28 4.38
C LEU A 9 -13.55 19.93 3.74
N LEU A 10 -12.68 20.93 3.54
CA LEU A 10 -11.34 20.73 3.00
C LEU A 10 -10.48 19.85 3.93
N PHE A 11 -10.56 20.06 5.24
CA PHE A 11 -9.86 19.24 6.23
C PHE A 11 -10.32 17.78 6.19
N PHE A 12 -11.63 17.54 6.10
CA PHE A 12 -12.17 16.19 5.96
C PHE A 12 -11.71 15.53 4.66
N LEU A 13 -11.72 16.27 3.55
CA LEU A 13 -11.22 15.78 2.27
C LEU A 13 -9.74 15.35 2.37
N ILE A 14 -8.90 16.16 3.01
CA ILE A 14 -7.47 15.86 3.21
C ILE A 14 -7.29 14.57 4.02
N ILE A 15 -8.06 14.37 5.11
CA ILE A 15 -7.99 13.15 5.94
C ILE A 15 -8.27 11.89 5.10
N LEU A 16 -9.26 11.94 4.20
CA LEU A 16 -9.60 10.80 3.34
C LEU A 16 -8.46 10.40 2.41
N PHE A 17 -7.64 11.35 1.95
CA PHE A 17 -6.50 11.09 1.06
C PHE A 17 -5.23 10.64 1.78
N THR A 18 -5.12 10.81 3.10
CA THR A 18 -3.89 10.44 3.84
C THR A 18 -3.53 8.96 3.70
N LYS A 19 -4.52 8.06 3.57
CA LYS A 19 -4.26 6.62 3.39
C LYS A 19 -3.54 6.30 2.09
N PHE A 20 -3.80 7.05 1.02
CA PHE A 20 -3.13 6.84 -0.27
C PHE A 20 -1.68 7.31 -0.26
N ILE A 21 -1.34 8.28 0.59
CA ILE A 21 0.01 8.86 0.68
C ILE A 21 0.99 7.90 1.39
N ILE A 22 0.49 7.01 2.25
CA ILE A 22 1.33 6.14 3.11
C ILE A 22 1.43 4.70 2.56
N ALA A 23 0.84 4.40 1.40
CA ALA A 23 0.97 3.07 0.78
C ALA A 23 2.41 2.86 0.26
N GLN A 24 3.26 2.26 1.09
CA GLN A 24 4.65 1.92 0.73
C GLN A 24 4.72 0.52 0.13
N THR A 25 5.32 0.41 -1.05
CA THR A 25 5.66 -0.88 -1.66
C THR A 25 7.17 -1.14 -1.55
N THR A 26 7.54 -2.40 -1.47
CA THR A 26 8.93 -2.86 -1.57
C THR A 26 9.12 -3.48 -2.94
N ALA A 27 10.18 -3.08 -3.63
CA ALA A 27 10.51 -3.63 -4.94
C ALA A 27 11.02 -5.07 -4.82
N ILE A 28 10.50 -5.96 -5.66
CA ILE A 28 10.88 -7.36 -5.79
C ILE A 28 11.42 -7.58 -7.20
N PRO A 29 12.72 -7.37 -7.44
CA PRO A 29 13.30 -7.50 -8.78
C PRO A 29 13.43 -8.97 -9.24
N ASP A 30 13.37 -9.93 -8.32
CA ASP A 30 13.40 -11.37 -8.64
C ASP A 30 11.98 -11.92 -8.83
N ILE A 31 11.65 -12.23 -10.08
CA ILE A 31 10.34 -12.77 -10.48
C ILE A 31 10.04 -14.12 -9.84
N ASN A 32 11.06 -14.96 -9.59
CA ASN A 32 10.85 -16.28 -8.97
C ASN A 32 10.54 -16.13 -7.48
N PHE A 33 11.04 -15.08 -6.83
CA PHE A 33 10.69 -14.74 -5.47
C PHE A 33 9.23 -14.23 -5.39
N GLU A 34 8.81 -13.34 -6.29
CA GLU A 34 7.43 -12.85 -6.35
C GLU A 34 6.41 -13.99 -6.55
N ILE A 35 6.71 -14.95 -7.44
CA ILE A 35 5.87 -16.14 -7.65
C ILE A 35 5.70 -16.95 -6.34
N GLN A 36 6.76 -17.10 -5.56
CA GLN A 36 6.67 -17.80 -4.27
C GLN A 36 5.82 -17.04 -3.26
N LEU A 37 5.90 -15.71 -3.25
CA LEU A 37 5.05 -14.87 -2.39
C LEU A 37 3.57 -14.99 -2.76
N ILE A 38 3.24 -14.98 -4.05
CA ILE A 38 1.87 -15.23 -4.54
C ILE A 38 1.41 -16.63 -4.13
N SER A 39 2.24 -17.65 -4.35
CA SER A 39 1.91 -19.04 -3.99
C SER A 39 1.67 -19.23 -2.49
N LYS A 40 2.31 -18.42 -1.63
CA LYS A 40 2.14 -18.44 -0.18
C LYS A 40 1.00 -17.53 0.31
N GLY A 41 0.39 -16.74 -0.57
CA GLY A 41 -0.70 -15.80 -0.24
C GLY A 41 -0.24 -14.46 0.36
N TYR A 42 1.06 -14.12 0.23
CA TYR A 42 1.60 -12.84 0.67
C TYR A 42 1.46 -11.73 -0.38
N ASP A 43 1.32 -12.11 -1.65
CA ASP A 43 1.16 -11.20 -2.79
C ASP A 43 0.07 -11.69 -3.76
N ASN A 44 -0.30 -10.88 -4.75
CA ASN A 44 -1.36 -11.17 -5.72
C ASN A 44 -0.92 -10.94 -7.17
N PHE A 45 -1.58 -11.61 -8.11
CA PHE A 45 -1.44 -11.29 -9.54
C PHE A 45 -1.95 -9.86 -9.84
N PRO A 46 -1.38 -9.16 -10.84
CA PRO A 46 -0.31 -9.59 -11.74
C PRO A 46 1.09 -9.44 -11.14
N LEU A 47 2.07 -10.15 -11.72
CA LEU A 47 3.49 -9.94 -11.43
C LEU A 47 3.86 -8.50 -11.80
N ASN A 48 4.15 -7.69 -10.79
CA ASN A 48 4.37 -6.26 -10.92
C ASN A 48 5.71 -5.83 -10.30
N GLY A 49 6.47 -6.77 -9.73
CA GLY A 49 7.77 -6.51 -9.12
C GLY A 49 7.67 -5.67 -7.85
N SER A 50 6.53 -5.65 -7.17
CA SER A 50 6.35 -4.91 -5.93
C SER A 50 5.31 -5.56 -5.02
N ILE A 51 5.54 -5.48 -3.72
CA ILE A 51 4.61 -5.96 -2.69
C ILE A 51 4.34 -4.85 -1.67
N PRO A 52 3.12 -4.74 -1.10
CA PRO A 52 2.88 -3.86 0.02
C PRO A 52 3.83 -4.19 1.18
N THR A 53 4.59 -3.20 1.65
CA THR A 53 5.60 -3.40 2.70
C THR A 53 4.99 -3.98 3.99
N ALA A 54 3.72 -3.68 4.26
CA ALA A 54 2.97 -4.25 5.37
C ALA A 54 2.84 -5.78 5.32
N ASN A 55 2.85 -6.39 4.13
CA ASN A 55 2.76 -7.84 3.96
C ASN A 55 4.10 -8.55 4.25
N ILE A 56 5.22 -7.81 4.25
CA ILE A 56 6.55 -8.36 4.53
C ILE A 56 6.75 -8.62 6.03
N ILE A 57 6.08 -7.87 6.91
CA ILE A 57 6.23 -7.99 8.38
C ILE A 57 5.86 -9.40 8.87
N TYR A 58 4.99 -10.11 8.13
CA TYR A 58 4.56 -11.49 8.45
C TYR A 58 5.33 -12.57 7.68
N PHE A 59 6.36 -12.20 6.90
CA PHE A 59 7.25 -13.18 6.31
C PHE A 59 8.24 -13.61 7.41
N PRO A 60 8.13 -14.84 7.96
CA PRO A 60 9.06 -15.28 8.99
C PRO A 60 10.46 -15.33 8.37
N MET A 61 11.25 -14.31 8.71
CA MET A 61 12.69 -14.12 8.53
C MET A 61 13.32 -14.66 7.24
N LEU A 62 13.74 -13.72 6.39
CA LEU A 62 15.18 -13.63 6.15
C LEU A 62 15.88 -13.14 7.43
#